data_AF-A0A934WZQ1-F1
#
_entry.id   AF-A0A934WZQ1-F1
#
_cell.length_a   1.000
_cell.length_b   1.000
_cell.length_c   1.000
_cell.angle_alpha   90.00
_cell.angle_beta   90.00
_cell.angle_gamma   90.00
#
_symmetry.space_group_name_H-M   'P 1'
#
loop_
_entity.id
_entity.type
_entity.pdbx_description
1 polymer ?
#
loop_
_entity_poly.entity_id
_entity_poly.type
_entity_poly.pdbx_seq_one_letter_code
_entity_poly.pdbx_strand_id
1 'polypeptide(L)' 'MDRYRISFKCNKIPDQLDGLKGFKVTDYYEGRAYNGLFEVSPNWGYGQESKLISKALFEKYFELISEENLIKNSA' A
#
# COMPACT_ATOMS: atom_id res chain seq x y z
N MET A 1 2.91 16.28 9.96
CA MET A 1 2.38 15.05 9.35
C MET A 1 2.80 15.02 7.89
N ASP A 2 3.36 13.90 7.42
CA ASP A 2 3.70 13.72 6.01
C ASP A 2 2.39 13.59 5.23
N ARG A 3 1.95 14.68 4.60
CA ARG A 3 0.59 14.82 4.00
C ARG A 3 0.29 13.83 2.87
N TYR A 4 1.31 13.10 2.43
CA TYR A 4 1.22 12.12 1.37
C TYR A 4 1.25 10.70 1.89
N ARG A 5 1.55 10.49 3.17
CA ARG A 5 1.58 9.16 3.78
C ARG A 5 0.19 8.56 3.77
N ILE A 6 0.12 7.31 3.32
CA ILE A 6 -1.10 6.50 3.30
C ILE A 6 -0.83 5.18 4.01
N SER A 7 -1.89 4.61 4.57
CA SER A 7 -1.91 3.22 5.02
C SER A 7 -2.79 2.43 4.07
N PHE A 8 -2.37 1.22 3.72
CA PHE A 8 -3.11 0.38 2.80
C PHE A 8 -2.97 -1.09 3.16
N LYS A 9 -3.99 -1.87 2.81
CA LYS A 9 -4.02 -3.31 3.03
C LYS A 9 -3.84 -4.02 1.70
N CYS A 10 -3.04 -5.08 1.70
CA CYS A 10 -2.94 -5.97 0.55
C CYS A 10 -4.10 -6.97 0.57
N ASN A 11 -5.02 -6.87 -0.39
CA ASN A 11 -6.15 -7.78 -0.50
C ASN A 11 -5.88 -8.96 -1.44
N LYS A 12 -4.88 -8.84 -2.31
CA LYS A 12 -4.54 -9.87 -3.30
C LYS A 12 -3.04 -9.96 -3.52
N ILE A 13 -2.51 -11.18 -3.61
CA ILE A 13 -1.09 -11.41 -3.93
C ILE A 13 -0.80 -10.77 -5.29
N PRO A 14 0.14 -9.81 -5.36
CA PRO A 14 0.50 -9.22 -6.64
C PRO A 14 1.14 -10.25 -7.55
N ASP A 15 0.86 -10.13 -8.85
CA ASP A 15 1.44 -11.04 -9.83
C ASP A 15 2.96 -10.84 -9.92
N GLN A 16 3.69 -11.90 -10.24
CA GLN A 16 5.14 -11.88 -10.28
C GLN A 16 5.66 -10.92 -11.36
N LEU A 17 4.85 -10.69 -12.41
CA LEU A 17 5.12 -9.80 -13.54
C LEU A 17 4.93 -8.32 -13.19
N ASP A 18 4.07 -7.99 -12.22
CA ASP A 18 3.82 -6.60 -11.82
C ASP A 18 4.94 -6.05 -10.92
N GLY A 19 5.92 -6.89 -10.57
CA GLY A 19 7.12 -6.48 -9.83
C GLY A 19 6.85 -6.09 -8.39
N LEU A 20 5.67 -6.38 -7.85
CA LEU A 20 5.24 -6.09 -6.48
C LEU A 20 5.49 -7.31 -5.57
N LYS A 21 6.73 -7.80 -5.55
CA LYS A 21 7.11 -8.95 -4.72
C LYS A 21 7.22 -8.54 -3.24
N GLY A 22 6.86 -9.44 -2.35
CA GLY A 22 7.05 -9.28 -0.90
C GLY A 22 5.82 -8.78 -0.12
N PHE A 23 4.76 -8.37 -0.81
CA PHE A 23 3.47 -8.08 -0.15
C PHE A 23 2.73 -9.38 0.17
N LYS A 24 2.17 -9.45 1.37
CA LYS A 24 1.36 -10.56 1.88
C LYS A 24 -0.09 -10.14 1.96
N VAL A 25 -1.00 -11.04 1.59
CA VAL A 25 -2.44 -10.77 1.69
C VAL A 25 -2.83 -10.60 3.15
N THR A 26 -3.78 -9.71 3.40
CA THR A 26 -4.28 -9.26 4.70
C THR A 26 -3.34 -8.41 5.54
N ASP A 27 -2.06 -8.32 5.18
CA ASP A 27 -1.11 -7.42 5.85
C ASP A 27 -1.36 -5.95 5.50
N TYR A 28 -0.99 -5.10 6.44
CA TYR A 28 -1.07 -3.65 6.36
C TYR A 28 0.30 -3.06 6.10
N TYR A 29 0.34 -2.09 5.20
CA TYR A 29 1.54 -1.44 4.74
C TYR A 29 1.37 0.07 4.75
N GLU A 30 2.49 0.75 4.74
CA GLU A 30 2.54 2.20 4.62
C GLU A 30 3.17 2.57 3.28
N GLY A 31 2.73 3.71 2.75
CA GLY A 31 3.16 4.20 1.46
C GLY A 31 2.96 5.68 1.33
N ARG A 32 3.12 6.16 0.09
CA ARG A 32 2.80 7.54 -0.27
C ARG A 32 1.88 7.61 -1.48
N ALA A 33 1.01 8.60 -1.52
CA ALA A 33 0.15 8.86 -2.67
C ALA A 33 0.41 10.26 -3.24
N TYR A 34 0.57 10.33 -4.55
CA TYR A 34 0.89 11.56 -5.28
C TYR A 34 0.13 11.61 -6.60
N ASN A 35 -0.87 12.49 -6.72
CA ASN A 35 -1.58 12.75 -7.98
C ASN A 35 -2.00 11.49 -8.77
N GLY A 36 -2.50 10.45 -8.09
CA GLY A 36 -2.93 9.20 -8.72
C GLY A 36 -1.83 8.16 -8.94
N LEU A 37 -0.61 8.43 -8.46
CA LEU A 37 0.46 7.45 -8.30
C LEU A 37 0.61 7.07 -6.83
N PHE A 38 1.02 5.84 -6.61
CA PHE A 38 1.17 5.24 -5.30
C PHE A 38 2.58 4.67 -5.17
N GLU A 39 3.32 5.17 -4.19
CA GLU A 39 4.61 4.62 -3.80
C GLU A 39 4.38 3.59 -2.70
N VAL A 40 4.68 2.33 -3.00
CA VAL A 40 4.45 1.19 -2.12
C VAL A 40 5.75 0.44 -1.85
N SER A 41 5.95 -0.04 -0.63
CA SER A 41 7.06 -0.94 -0.28
C SER A 41 6.63 -1.95 0.78
N PRO A 42 7.05 -3.23 0.69
CA PRO A 42 6.76 -4.21 1.72
C PRO A 42 7.49 -3.91 3.04
N ASN A 43 8.60 -3.15 3.00
CA ASN A 43 9.37 -2.76 4.19
C ASN A 43 9.65 -1.26 4.16
N TRP A 44 8.59 -0.47 4.38
CA TRP A 44 8.66 0.98 4.40
C TRP A 44 9.69 1.49 5.42
N GLY A 45 10.60 2.39 5.02
CA GLY A 45 11.59 2.99 5.91
C GLY A 45 12.87 2.16 6.17
N TYR A 46 12.95 0.91 5.70
CA TYR A 46 14.13 0.05 5.87
C TYR A 46 15.10 0.07 4.67
N GLY A 47 15.02 1.11 3.84
CA GLY A 47 15.91 1.28 2.67
C GLY A 47 15.70 0.29 1.53
N GLN A 48 14.63 -0.51 1.56
CA GLN A 48 14.23 -1.34 0.42
C GLN A 48 13.59 -0.48 -0.69
N GLU A 49 13.76 -0.93 -1.93
CA GLU A 49 13.23 -0.27 -3.13
C GLU A 49 11.71 -0.09 -3.00
N SER A 50 11.26 1.16 -3.04
CA SER A 50 9.85 1.50 -3.19
C SER A 50 9.46 1.43 -4.66
N LYS A 51 8.22 1.01 -4.91
CA LYS A 51 7.66 0.94 -6.26
C LYS A 51 6.62 2.02 -6.43
N LEU A 52 6.78 2.82 -7.47
CA LEU A 52 5.77 3.77 -7.90
C LEU A 52 4.84 3.09 -8.91
N ILE A 53 3.57 2.95 -8.54
CA ILE A 53 2.54 2.28 -9.34
C ILE A 53 1.37 3.23 -9.62
N SER A 54 0.62 2.94 -10.68
CA SER A 54 -0.58 3.68 -11.02
C SER A 54 -1.73 3.35 -10.06
N LYS A 55 -2.70 4.27 -9.95
CA LYS A 55 -3.94 4.03 -9.21
C LYS A 55 -4.63 2.72 -9.59
N ALA A 56 -4.73 2.43 -10.89
CA ALA A 56 -5.39 1.21 -11.37
C ALA A 56 -4.68 -0.07 -10.90
N LEU A 57 -3.34 -0.07 -10.90
CA LEU A 57 -2.57 -1.21 -10.39
C LEU A 57 -2.65 -1.31 -8.87
N PHE A 58 -2.69 -0.16 -8.19
CA PHE A 58 -2.87 -0.10 -6.75
C PHE A 58 -4.22 -0.70 -6.35
N GLU A 59 -5.34 -0.20 -6.89
CA GLU A 59 -6.69 -0.67 -6.56
C GLU A 59 -6.94 -2.14 -6.93
N LYS A 60 -6.15 -2.71 -7.85
CA LYS A 60 -6.19 -4.13 -8.22
C LYS A 60 -5.71 -5.05 -7.08
N TYR A 61 -4.76 -4.59 -6.26
CA TYR A 61 -4.08 -5.42 -5.24
C TYR A 61 -4.26 -4.91 -3.82
N PHE A 62 -4.41 -3.60 -3.67
CA PHE A 62 -4.38 -2.89 -2.41
C PHE A 62 -5.66 -2.07 -2.22
N GLU A 63 -5.99 -1.87 -0.95
CA GLU A 63 -7.10 -1.02 -0.53
C GLU A 63 -6.58 0.03 0.44
N LEU A 64 -6.93 1.29 0.18
CA LEU A 64 -6.59 2.39 1.08
C LEU A 64 -7.36 2.24 2.39
N ILE A 65 -6.63 2.27 3.50
CA ILE A 65 -7.21 2.30 4.83
C ILE A 65 -7.33 3.76 5.25
N SER A 66 -8.54 4.31 5.15
CA SER A 66 -8.86 5.60 5.78
C SER A 66 -8.77 5.46 7.31
N GLU A 67 -8.37 6.52 8.01
CA GLU A 67 -8.32 6.55 9.49
C GLU A 67 -9.63 6.10 10.15
N GLU A 68 -10.78 6.33 9.51
CA GLU A 68 -12.09 5.84 9.98
C GLU A 68 -12.22 4.30 10.04
N ASN A 69 -11.46 3.55 9.22
CA ASN A 69 -11.50 2.08 9.20
C ASN A 69 -10.55 1.43 10.22
N LEU A 70 -9.56 2.16 10.72
CA LEU A 70 -8.68 1.69 11.81
C LEU A 70 -9.43 1.61 13.15
N ILE A 71 -10.36 2.53 13.38
CA ILE A 71 -11.12 2.63 14.65
C ILE A 71 -12.11 1.46 14.81
N LYS A 72 -12.62 0.89 13.70
CA LYS A 72 -13.63 -0.19 13.75
C LYS A 72 -13.10 -1.58 14.09
N ASN A 73 -11.79 -1.81 14.03
CA ASN A 73 -11.20 -3.11 14.38
C ASN A 73 -10.55 -3.13 15.78
N SER A 74 -10.80 -2.11 16.60
CA SER A 74 -10.30 -2.01 17.98
C SER A 74 -11.44 -1.93 19.02
N ALA A 75 -12.66 -2.35 18.66
CA ALA A 75 -13.82 -2.41 19.56
C ALA A 75 -14.34 -3.85 19.67
#